data_AF-A0A2E5TZN9-F1
#
_entry.id   AF-A0A2E5TZN9-F1
#
_cell.length_a   1.000
_cell.length_b   1.000
_cell.length_c   1.000
_cell.angle_alpha   90.00
_cell.angle_beta   90.00
_cell.angle_gamma   90.00
#
_symmetry.space_group_name_H-M   'P 1'
#
loop_
_entity.id
_entity.type
_entity.pdbx_description
1 polymer ?
#
loop_
_entity_poly.entity_id
_entity_poly.type
_entity_poly.pdbx_seq_one_letter_code
_entity_poly.pdbx_strand_id
1 'polypeptide(L)'
;MQIGKLKKDETQTVLGPIDPSRLGVTLTHEHLLIDLSAVFVEPSSEVDRLLSDEPVNLHNLGWIRLNWSSNKDNLVQDDVMLAIREAGRFKDAGGGTLVDVTSVGINRNPKALVEISRATGVHIVMGSGYYIGSALPEDFSQRTVDNITEEIVRDIQIGVGDSGVRSGIIGEIGCSWPWTKEEKKSVAAAVAAQRATGAPLMIHPGRTEKAPLEIVNFIDREGGDLSRTVMSHVDIRVYDRQILRDLASTGIYIQYDTFGLESPFPPHAPDTYMPSDYQRIEQLIGLIDDGFIKRLVIAHDVCTKHRLRELGGHGFDHIPLTITGWMKRQGISQSQIDTILIHNPKRILTFS
;
A
#
# COMPACT_ATOMS: atom_id res chain seq x y z
N MET A 1 23.34 -19.70 16.40
CA MET A 1 23.33 -18.23 16.34
C MET A 1 22.06 -17.76 17.03
N GLN A 2 22.16 -16.91 18.07
CA GLN A 2 20.98 -16.24 18.63
C GLN A 2 20.46 -15.28 17.55
N ILE A 3 19.35 -15.66 16.91
CA ILE A 3 18.61 -14.78 16.01
C ILE A 3 18.00 -13.70 16.90
N GLY A 4 18.45 -12.45 16.74
CA GLY A 4 17.93 -11.32 17.50
C GLY A 4 16.45 -11.13 17.18
N LYS A 5 15.57 -11.45 18.14
CA LYS A 5 14.20 -10.94 18.12
C LYS A 5 14.28 -9.43 17.88
N LEU A 6 13.50 -8.92 16.93
CA LEU A 6 13.29 -7.48 16.78
C LEU A 6 13.01 -6.92 18.17
N LYS A 7 13.74 -5.87 18.57
CA LYS A 7 13.45 -5.26 19.85
C LYS A 7 12.09 -4.60 19.72
N LYS A 8 11.28 -4.75 20.77
CA LYS A 8 10.14 -3.89 21.00
C LYS A 8 10.60 -2.43 20.85
N ASP A 9 9.81 -1.61 20.17
CA ASP A 9 10.08 -0.19 19.91
C ASP A 9 11.01 0.14 18.71
N GLU A 10 11.28 -0.81 17.80
CA GLU A 10 12.01 -0.57 16.53
C GLU A 10 11.10 -0.65 15.29
N THR A 11 11.51 0.00 14.20
CA THR A 11 10.92 -0.20 12.86
C THR A 11 11.90 -0.97 11.97
N GLN A 12 11.44 -2.06 11.38
CA GLN A 12 12.25 -2.88 10.47
C GLN A 12 12.22 -2.31 9.04
N THR A 13 13.40 -1.93 8.52
CA THR A 13 13.60 -1.55 7.11
C THR A 13 14.37 -2.63 6.35
N VAL A 14 14.47 -2.55 5.04
CA VAL A 14 15.28 -3.49 4.24
C VAL A 14 16.78 -3.46 4.58
N LEU A 15 17.27 -2.37 5.20
CA LEU A 15 18.65 -2.24 5.67
C LEU A 15 18.83 -2.63 7.15
N GLY A 16 17.77 -3.11 7.82
CA GLY A 16 17.77 -3.47 9.23
C GLY A 16 16.84 -2.61 10.08
N PRO A 17 16.77 -2.88 11.40
CA PRO A 17 15.96 -2.10 12.32
C PRO A 17 16.54 -0.70 12.50
N ILE A 18 15.66 0.28 12.64
CA ILE A 18 15.98 1.68 12.96
C ILE A 18 15.12 2.18 14.11
N ASP A 19 15.60 3.20 14.80
CA ASP A 19 14.78 3.99 15.72
C ASP A 19 13.61 4.64 14.94
N PRO A 20 12.35 4.44 15.35
CA PRO A 20 11.19 4.98 14.64
C PRO A 20 11.18 6.51 14.50
N SER A 21 11.93 7.26 15.33
CA SER A 21 12.11 8.70 15.17
C SER A 21 12.86 9.09 13.88
N ARG A 22 13.57 8.15 13.25
CA ARG A 22 14.32 8.36 12.01
C ARG A 22 13.48 8.23 10.74
N LEU A 23 12.22 7.80 10.85
CA LEU A 23 11.37 7.56 9.67
C LEU A 23 11.11 8.84 8.86
N GLY A 24 10.97 9.99 9.52
CA GLY A 24 10.64 11.26 8.86
C GLY A 24 9.27 11.24 8.17
N VAL A 25 9.13 12.04 7.11
CA VAL A 25 7.94 12.02 6.24
C VAL A 25 7.83 10.65 5.59
N THR A 26 6.72 9.97 5.81
CA THR A 26 6.52 8.58 5.39
C THR A 26 5.28 8.43 4.52
N LEU A 27 5.43 7.77 3.38
CA LEU A 27 4.32 7.31 2.55
C LEU A 27 4.07 5.83 2.87
N THR A 28 2.86 5.51 3.35
CA THR A 28 2.59 4.22 3.98
C THR A 28 2.14 3.11 3.04
N HIS A 29 2.02 3.36 1.73
CA HIS A 29 1.62 2.37 0.73
C HIS A 29 2.10 2.81 -0.65
N GLU A 30 3.17 2.17 -1.12
CA GLU A 30 3.76 2.41 -2.42
C GLU A 30 4.26 1.07 -3.00
N HIS A 31 4.61 1.09 -4.29
CA HIS A 31 5.26 -0.03 -4.97
C HIS A 31 6.42 0.49 -5.81
N LEU A 32 7.65 0.14 -5.42
CA LEU A 32 8.85 0.56 -6.14
C LEU A 32 9.12 -0.31 -7.36
N LEU A 33 8.73 -1.59 -7.26
CA LEU A 33 8.77 -2.59 -8.32
C LEU A 33 7.50 -3.44 -8.18
N ILE A 34 6.84 -3.77 -9.29
CA ILE A 34 5.58 -4.51 -9.27
C ILE A 34 5.31 -5.19 -10.61
N ASP A 35 4.61 -6.33 -10.54
CA ASP A 35 3.97 -6.96 -11.69
C ASP A 35 2.46 -7.13 -11.42
N LEU A 36 1.66 -6.33 -12.11
CA LEU A 36 0.20 -6.36 -12.04
C LEU A 36 -0.45 -7.10 -13.23
N SER A 37 0.28 -7.97 -13.92
CA SER A 37 -0.27 -8.74 -15.05
C SER A 37 -1.50 -9.57 -14.67
N ALA A 38 -1.62 -9.96 -13.39
CA ALA A 38 -2.78 -10.70 -12.86
C ALA A 38 -4.10 -9.90 -12.87
N VAL A 39 -4.05 -8.58 -13.04
CA VAL A 39 -5.23 -7.70 -13.15
C VAL A 39 -5.39 -7.09 -14.55
N PHE A 40 -4.67 -7.63 -15.54
CA PHE A 40 -4.77 -7.19 -16.92
C PHE A 40 -6.19 -7.40 -17.47
N VAL A 41 -6.69 -6.38 -18.18
CA VAL A 41 -7.99 -6.41 -18.86
C VAL A 41 -7.77 -6.26 -20.35
N GLU A 42 -8.05 -7.33 -21.10
CA GLU A 42 -7.95 -7.34 -22.56
C GLU A 42 -8.91 -6.30 -23.18
N PRO A 43 -8.43 -5.38 -24.04
CA PRO A 43 -9.30 -4.45 -24.73
C PRO A 43 -10.29 -5.15 -25.68
N SER A 44 -11.49 -4.59 -25.78
CA SER A 44 -12.54 -5.14 -26.64
C SER A 44 -12.33 -4.84 -28.13
N SER A 45 -11.71 -3.70 -28.47
CA SER A 45 -11.50 -3.25 -29.86
C SER A 45 -10.11 -3.62 -30.39
N GLU A 46 -10.01 -3.84 -31.71
CA GLU A 46 -8.73 -4.13 -32.36
C GLU A 46 -7.75 -2.95 -32.27
N VAL A 47 -8.25 -1.72 -32.33
CA VAL A 47 -7.44 -0.50 -32.20
C VAL A 47 -6.84 -0.39 -30.81
N ASP A 48 -7.63 -0.67 -29.76
CA ASP A 48 -7.15 -0.63 -28.38
C ASP A 48 -6.17 -1.76 -28.08
N ARG A 49 -6.32 -2.93 -28.73
CA ARG A 49 -5.35 -4.03 -28.62
C ARG A 49 -3.96 -3.62 -29.11
N LEU A 50 -3.86 -2.80 -30.14
CA LEU A 50 -2.56 -2.26 -30.57
C LEU A 50 -1.94 -1.39 -29.48
N LEU A 51 -2.72 -0.51 -28.85
CA LEU A 51 -2.28 0.32 -27.73
C LEU A 51 -1.93 -0.48 -26.47
N SER A 52 -2.51 -1.67 -26.30
CA SER A 52 -2.24 -2.59 -25.19
C SER A 52 -0.82 -3.14 -25.19
N ASP A 53 -0.29 -3.42 -26.39
CA ASP A 53 1.03 -4.02 -26.62
C ASP A 53 2.15 -2.98 -26.75
N GLU A 54 1.82 -1.70 -26.89
CA GLU A 54 2.81 -0.62 -26.98
C GLU A 54 3.44 -0.29 -25.63
N PRO A 55 4.76 0.02 -25.59
CA PRO A 55 5.37 0.63 -24.42
C PRO A 55 4.70 1.94 -24.03
N VAL A 56 4.69 2.28 -22.73
CA VAL A 56 4.17 3.57 -22.25
C VAL A 56 4.93 4.71 -22.92
N ASN A 57 4.22 5.59 -23.61
CA ASN A 57 4.81 6.74 -24.29
C ASN A 57 3.83 7.92 -24.34
N LEU A 58 4.30 9.09 -24.78
CA LEU A 58 3.48 10.29 -24.77
C LEU A 58 2.25 10.21 -25.68
N HIS A 59 2.30 9.43 -26.77
CA HIS A 59 1.19 9.30 -27.72
C HIS A 59 0.04 8.45 -27.16
N ASN A 60 0.34 7.42 -26.36
CA ASN A 60 -0.68 6.54 -25.78
C ASN A 60 -1.06 6.89 -24.34
N LEU A 61 -0.35 7.81 -23.66
CA LEU A 61 -0.58 8.17 -22.26
C LEU A 61 -2.02 8.61 -21.95
N GLY A 62 -2.66 9.36 -22.85
CA GLY A 62 -4.05 9.78 -22.67
C GLY A 62 -5.03 8.61 -22.62
N TRP A 63 -4.79 7.58 -23.45
CA TRP A 63 -5.57 6.34 -23.44
C TRP A 63 -5.27 5.49 -22.20
N ILE A 64 -3.99 5.37 -21.82
CA ILE A 64 -3.56 4.60 -20.63
C ILE A 64 -4.19 5.16 -19.36
N ARG A 65 -4.30 6.49 -19.19
CA ARG A 65 -4.94 7.09 -18.00
C ARG A 65 -6.38 6.63 -17.78
N LEU A 66 -7.10 6.30 -18.85
CA LEU A 66 -8.47 5.79 -18.80
C LEU A 66 -8.56 4.26 -18.84
N ASN A 67 -7.50 3.58 -19.30
CA ASN A 67 -7.46 2.14 -19.52
C ASN A 67 -6.20 1.51 -18.89
N TRP A 68 -5.83 1.95 -17.69
CA TRP A 68 -4.51 1.68 -17.12
C TRP A 68 -4.24 0.18 -16.94
N SER A 69 -5.28 -0.60 -16.69
CA SER A 69 -5.22 -2.06 -16.55
C SER A 69 -5.13 -2.80 -17.89
N SER A 70 -5.12 -2.09 -19.01
CA SER A 70 -5.17 -2.65 -20.35
C SER A 70 -3.92 -2.39 -21.17
N ASN A 71 -2.85 -1.85 -20.58
CA ASN A 71 -1.53 -1.74 -21.23
C ASN A 71 -0.52 -2.62 -20.49
N LYS A 72 0.10 -3.57 -21.20
CA LYS A 72 0.99 -4.58 -20.60
C LYS A 72 2.26 -3.96 -20.01
N ASP A 73 2.86 -3.01 -20.72
CA ASP A 73 4.06 -2.31 -20.25
C ASP A 73 3.77 -1.45 -19.00
N ASN A 74 2.58 -0.86 -18.91
CA ASN A 74 2.15 -0.02 -17.79
C ASN A 74 2.00 -0.80 -16.47
N LEU A 75 1.61 -2.07 -16.56
CA LEU A 75 1.35 -2.94 -15.41
C LEU A 75 2.62 -3.56 -14.81
N VAL A 76 3.76 -3.47 -15.50
CA VAL A 76 5.02 -4.04 -15.04
C VAL A 76 6.04 -2.94 -14.86
N GLN A 77 6.51 -2.76 -13.64
CA GLN A 77 7.67 -1.94 -13.33
C GLN A 77 8.68 -2.86 -12.64
N ASP A 78 9.76 -3.18 -13.33
CA ASP A 78 10.86 -4.00 -12.82
C ASP A 78 12.23 -3.33 -12.98
N ASP A 79 12.25 -2.07 -13.46
CA ASP A 79 13.46 -1.27 -13.66
C ASP A 79 13.92 -0.60 -12.36
N VAL A 80 14.94 -1.18 -11.73
CA VAL A 80 15.57 -0.68 -10.50
C VAL A 80 16.11 0.74 -10.68
N MET A 81 16.67 1.08 -11.83
CA MET A 81 17.23 2.42 -12.07
C MET A 81 16.13 3.47 -12.18
N LEU A 82 14.99 3.13 -12.79
CA LEU A 82 13.81 3.98 -12.78
C LEU A 82 13.29 4.19 -11.36
N ALA A 83 13.18 3.12 -10.57
CA ALA A 83 12.76 3.20 -9.17
C ALA A 83 13.72 4.07 -8.32
N ILE A 84 15.03 3.98 -8.53
CA ILE A 84 16.05 4.84 -7.88
C ILE A 84 15.79 6.32 -8.20
N ARG A 85 15.51 6.67 -9.47
CA ARG A 85 15.24 8.06 -9.86
C ARG A 85 13.98 8.60 -9.19
N GLU A 86 12.90 7.82 -9.18
CA GLU A 86 11.61 8.22 -8.58
C GLU A 86 11.71 8.34 -7.05
N ALA A 87 12.32 7.37 -6.37
CA ALA A 87 12.56 7.46 -4.93
C ALA A 87 13.54 8.58 -4.57
N GLY A 88 14.51 8.89 -5.44
CA GLY A 88 15.39 10.05 -5.31
C GLY A 88 14.61 11.37 -5.31
N ARG A 89 13.62 11.54 -6.21
CA ARG A 89 12.74 12.72 -6.22
C ARG A 89 11.97 12.87 -4.91
N PHE A 90 11.46 11.77 -4.35
CA PHE A 90 10.83 11.78 -3.03
C PHE A 90 11.81 12.23 -1.93
N LYS A 91 13.05 11.74 -1.97
CA LYS A 91 14.10 12.17 -1.03
C LYS A 91 14.35 13.68 -1.12
N ASP A 92 14.50 14.20 -2.33
CA ASP A 92 14.76 15.62 -2.60
C ASP A 92 13.59 16.51 -2.15
N ALA A 93 12.36 15.97 -2.18
CA ALA A 93 11.17 16.61 -1.64
C ALA A 93 11.06 16.57 -0.10
N GLY A 94 12.08 16.06 0.60
CA GLY A 94 12.12 15.93 2.06
C GLY A 94 11.54 14.61 2.59
N GLY A 95 11.32 13.64 1.70
CA GLY A 95 10.86 12.30 2.03
C GLY A 95 11.86 11.52 2.89
N GLY A 96 11.34 10.79 3.88
CA GLY A 96 12.14 9.96 4.78
C GLY A 96 12.01 8.48 4.49
N THR A 97 10.78 7.97 4.44
CA THR A 97 10.48 6.54 4.33
C THR A 97 9.40 6.24 3.29
N LEU A 98 9.60 5.17 2.53
CA LEU A 98 8.59 4.54 1.69
C LEU A 98 8.26 3.16 2.27
N VAL A 99 6.96 2.84 2.38
CA VAL A 99 6.50 1.49 2.72
C VAL A 99 6.11 0.81 1.42
N ASP A 100 6.98 -0.08 0.94
CA ASP A 100 6.73 -0.93 -0.22
C ASP A 100 5.94 -2.16 0.21
N VAL A 101 4.66 -2.20 -0.16
CA VAL A 101 3.75 -3.29 0.24
C VAL A 101 3.52 -4.33 -0.84
N THR A 102 4.38 -4.36 -1.86
CA THR A 102 4.38 -5.40 -2.88
C THR A 102 4.53 -6.77 -2.21
N SER A 103 3.53 -7.63 -2.40
CA SER A 103 3.40 -8.92 -1.71
C SER A 103 3.61 -10.11 -2.66
N VAL A 104 3.47 -11.34 -2.14
CA VAL A 104 3.53 -12.54 -2.98
C VAL A 104 2.37 -12.53 -3.97
N GLY A 105 2.70 -12.73 -5.25
CA GLY A 105 1.77 -12.67 -6.38
C GLY A 105 1.96 -11.46 -7.30
N ILE A 106 2.66 -10.42 -6.83
CA ILE A 106 2.86 -9.16 -7.59
C ILE A 106 4.33 -8.71 -7.64
N ASN A 107 5.26 -9.67 -7.61
CA ASN A 107 6.70 -9.48 -7.84
C ASN A 107 7.51 -8.71 -6.75
N ARG A 108 7.27 -9.01 -5.47
CA ARG A 108 8.11 -8.52 -4.36
C ARG A 108 9.60 -8.86 -4.56
N ASN A 109 10.50 -7.86 -4.50
CA ASN A 109 11.93 -8.05 -4.74
C ASN A 109 12.84 -7.45 -3.63
N PRO A 110 13.21 -8.24 -2.60
CA PRO A 110 13.98 -7.74 -1.45
C PRO A 110 15.36 -7.19 -1.80
N LYS A 111 16.07 -7.80 -2.76
CA LYS A 111 17.44 -7.40 -3.14
C LYS A 111 17.43 -6.03 -3.83
N ALA A 112 16.46 -5.80 -4.71
CA ALA A 112 16.33 -4.53 -5.38
C ALA A 112 15.89 -3.41 -4.44
N LEU A 113 15.01 -3.68 -3.47
CA LEU A 113 14.65 -2.69 -2.44
C LEU A 113 15.86 -2.26 -1.60
N VAL A 114 16.78 -3.18 -1.27
CA VAL A 114 18.06 -2.85 -0.60
C VAL A 114 18.92 -1.92 -1.47
N GLU A 115 19.00 -2.19 -2.77
CA GLU A 115 19.75 -1.37 -3.72
C GLU A 115 19.17 0.05 -3.82
N ILE A 116 17.85 0.16 -3.98
CA ILE A 116 17.15 1.45 -4.04
C ILE A 116 17.35 2.25 -2.76
N SER A 117 17.19 1.61 -1.59
CA SER A 117 17.37 2.27 -0.28
C SER A 117 18.79 2.81 -0.12
N ARG A 118 19.82 2.03 -0.51
CA ARG A 118 21.22 2.47 -0.46
C ARG A 118 21.54 3.60 -1.43
N ALA A 119 21.03 3.52 -2.65
CA ALA A 119 21.32 4.50 -3.69
C ALA A 119 20.68 5.87 -3.39
N THR A 120 19.50 5.89 -2.77
CA THR A 120 18.71 7.10 -2.54
C THR A 120 18.81 7.66 -1.12
N GLY A 121 19.20 6.83 -0.14
CA GLY A 121 19.14 7.19 1.28
C GLY A 121 17.70 7.33 1.82
N VAL A 122 16.71 6.82 1.09
CA VAL A 122 15.33 6.65 1.57
C VAL A 122 15.25 5.35 2.37
N HIS A 123 14.60 5.39 3.53
CA HIS A 123 14.28 4.17 4.27
C HIS A 123 13.17 3.42 3.53
N ILE A 124 13.33 2.11 3.33
CA ILE A 124 12.29 1.28 2.72
C ILE A 124 11.83 0.23 3.74
N VAL A 125 10.54 0.23 4.06
CA VAL A 125 9.89 -0.84 4.82
C VAL A 125 9.24 -1.79 3.81
N MET A 126 9.59 -3.07 3.85
CA MET A 126 9.07 -4.08 2.91
C MET A 126 7.90 -4.84 3.51
N GLY A 127 6.88 -5.08 2.70
CA GLY A 127 5.70 -5.88 2.99
C GLY A 127 5.92 -7.39 2.99
N SER A 128 4.88 -8.13 3.36
CA SER A 128 4.81 -9.60 3.35
C SER A 128 3.40 -10.10 3.16
N GLY A 129 3.25 -11.42 3.03
CA GLY A 129 1.95 -12.04 2.81
C GLY A 129 1.57 -12.07 1.34
N TYR A 130 0.28 -12.15 1.06
CA TYR A 130 -0.24 -12.60 -0.23
C TYR A 130 -1.34 -11.67 -0.74
N TYR A 131 -1.31 -11.44 -2.04
CA TYR A 131 -2.28 -10.59 -2.72
C TYR A 131 -3.62 -11.31 -2.97
N ILE A 132 -4.42 -10.78 -3.91
CA ILE A 132 -5.77 -11.25 -4.21
C ILE A 132 -5.76 -12.65 -4.84
N GLY A 133 -6.92 -13.30 -4.85
CA GLY A 133 -7.13 -14.67 -5.33
C GLY A 133 -6.52 -14.99 -6.69
N SER A 134 -6.60 -14.07 -7.67
CA SER A 134 -6.04 -14.27 -9.02
C SER A 134 -4.52 -14.21 -9.09
N ALA A 135 -3.86 -13.70 -8.05
CA ALA A 135 -2.40 -13.59 -7.94
C ALA A 135 -1.80 -14.62 -6.96
N LEU A 136 -2.63 -15.45 -6.32
CA LEU A 136 -2.14 -16.47 -5.39
C LEU A 136 -1.34 -17.56 -6.12
N PRO A 137 -0.28 -18.11 -5.50
CA PRO A 137 0.44 -19.26 -6.04
C PRO A 137 -0.47 -20.46 -6.31
N GLU A 138 -0.17 -21.26 -7.33
CA GLU A 138 -0.99 -22.43 -7.73
C GLU A 138 -1.22 -23.43 -6.58
N ASP A 139 -0.22 -23.61 -5.72
CA ASP A 139 -0.26 -24.53 -4.59
C ASP A 139 -0.94 -23.94 -3.34
N PHE A 140 -1.35 -22.66 -3.37
CA PHE A 140 -1.90 -21.96 -2.20
C PHE A 140 -3.13 -22.67 -1.62
N SER A 141 -3.98 -23.27 -2.46
CA SER A 141 -5.17 -24.01 -2.03
C SER A 141 -4.82 -25.16 -1.07
N GLN A 142 -3.65 -25.80 -1.25
CA GLN A 142 -3.18 -26.95 -0.46
C GLN A 142 -2.51 -26.54 0.86
N ARG A 143 -2.08 -25.28 0.99
CA ARG A 143 -1.41 -24.77 2.19
C ARG A 143 -2.42 -24.58 3.33
N THR A 144 -2.02 -24.93 4.55
CA THR A 144 -2.82 -24.64 5.76
C THR A 144 -2.61 -23.20 6.22
N VAL A 145 -3.48 -22.70 7.11
CA VAL A 145 -3.29 -21.42 7.80
C VAL A 145 -1.93 -21.38 8.50
N ASP A 146 -1.53 -22.47 9.15
CA ASP A 146 -0.24 -22.57 9.86
C ASP A 146 0.95 -22.44 8.91
N ASN A 147 0.91 -23.11 7.74
CA ASN A 147 2.00 -22.98 6.76
C ASN A 147 2.16 -21.53 6.26
N ILE A 148 1.04 -20.87 5.97
CA ILE A 148 1.04 -19.46 5.51
C ILE A 148 1.53 -18.54 6.64
N THR A 149 1.09 -18.80 7.87
CA THR A 149 1.51 -18.06 9.06
C THR A 149 3.02 -18.17 9.28
N GLU A 150 3.57 -19.39 9.24
CA GLU A 150 5.00 -19.64 9.40
C GLU A 150 5.85 -18.92 8.34
N GLU A 151 5.37 -18.83 7.11
CA GLU A 151 6.04 -18.09 6.04
C GLU A 151 6.07 -16.58 6.31
N ILE A 152 4.94 -15.99 6.69
CA ILE A 152 4.87 -14.56 7.04
C ILE A 152 5.76 -14.27 8.28
N VAL A 153 5.72 -15.13 9.29
CA VAL A 153 6.58 -15.00 10.48
C VAL A 153 8.06 -15.09 10.10
N ARG A 154 8.42 -16.00 9.18
CA ARG A 154 9.79 -16.15 8.68
C ARG A 154 10.25 -14.88 7.97
N ASP A 155 9.43 -14.30 7.09
CA ASP A 155 9.74 -13.05 6.39
C ASP A 155 10.09 -11.92 7.36
N ILE A 156 9.40 -11.86 8.51
CA ILE A 156 9.59 -10.82 9.53
C ILE A 156 10.79 -11.10 10.43
N GLN A 157 10.99 -12.35 10.87
CA GLN A 157 11.99 -12.67 11.90
C GLN A 157 13.36 -13.05 11.31
N ILE A 158 13.37 -13.67 10.13
CA ILE A 158 14.56 -14.26 9.51
C ILE A 158 14.88 -13.54 8.20
N GLY A 159 13.89 -13.40 7.33
CA GLY A 159 14.01 -12.73 6.04
C GLY A 159 13.42 -13.55 4.89
N VAL A 160 13.11 -12.86 3.80
CA VAL A 160 12.45 -13.41 2.62
C VAL A 160 13.39 -14.35 1.87
N GLY A 161 12.97 -15.60 1.68
CA GLY A 161 13.74 -16.62 0.97
C GLY A 161 15.15 -16.83 1.55
N ASP A 162 16.17 -16.61 0.71
CA ASP A 162 17.60 -16.65 1.05
C ASP A 162 18.23 -15.25 1.19
N SER A 163 17.44 -14.18 1.07
CA SER A 163 17.95 -12.81 1.00
C SER A 163 18.48 -12.27 2.32
N GLY A 164 17.99 -12.80 3.46
CA GLY A 164 18.23 -12.23 4.78
C GLY A 164 17.59 -10.86 5.02
N VAL A 165 16.80 -10.35 4.07
CA VAL A 165 16.08 -9.08 4.18
C VAL A 165 14.72 -9.33 4.82
N ARG A 166 14.46 -8.66 5.94
CA ARG A 166 13.24 -8.86 6.73
C ARG A 166 12.14 -7.86 6.38
N SER A 167 10.89 -8.32 6.37
CA SER A 167 9.71 -7.49 6.24
C SER A 167 9.43 -6.70 7.52
N GLY A 168 8.88 -5.50 7.37
CA GLY A 168 8.51 -4.61 8.49
C GLY A 168 7.00 -4.39 8.64
N ILE A 169 6.19 -4.93 7.73
CA ILE A 169 4.73 -4.91 7.79
C ILE A 169 4.17 -6.17 7.15
N ILE A 170 3.06 -6.69 7.68
CA ILE A 170 2.27 -7.76 7.07
C ILE A 170 1.29 -7.11 6.12
N GLY A 171 1.51 -7.29 4.83
CA GLY A 171 0.63 -6.79 3.78
C GLY A 171 1.40 -6.28 2.55
N GLU A 172 0.69 -5.87 1.51
CA GLU A 172 -0.78 -5.78 1.48
C GLU A 172 -1.44 -7.18 1.35
N ILE A 173 -2.36 -7.50 2.27
CA ILE A 173 -3.13 -8.74 2.22
C ILE A 173 -4.35 -8.52 1.33
N GLY A 174 -4.40 -9.23 0.20
CA GLY A 174 -5.41 -9.07 -0.84
C GLY A 174 -6.76 -9.67 -0.51
N CYS A 175 -7.81 -8.87 -0.61
CA CYS A 175 -9.19 -9.33 -0.59
C CYS A 175 -9.96 -8.83 -1.82
N SER A 176 -10.55 -9.73 -2.58
CA SER A 176 -11.51 -9.41 -3.64
C SER A 176 -12.91 -9.15 -3.07
N TRP A 177 -13.90 -8.88 -3.93
CA TRP A 177 -15.31 -8.85 -3.54
C TRP A 177 -16.21 -9.64 -4.50
N PRO A 178 -17.01 -10.60 -3.98
CA PRO A 178 -16.89 -11.21 -2.65
C PRO A 178 -15.55 -11.92 -2.49
N TRP A 179 -14.90 -11.76 -1.34
CA TRP A 179 -13.65 -12.48 -1.04
C TRP A 179 -13.80 -14.00 -1.01
N THR A 180 -12.79 -14.69 -1.52
CA THR A 180 -12.76 -16.15 -1.67
C THR A 180 -12.44 -16.87 -0.36
N LYS A 181 -12.51 -18.21 -0.36
CA LYS A 181 -12.10 -19.02 0.81
C LYS A 181 -10.59 -18.89 1.05
N GLU A 182 -9.83 -18.78 -0.03
CA GLU A 182 -8.37 -18.66 -0.03
C GLU A 182 -7.95 -17.29 0.52
N GLU A 183 -8.64 -16.21 0.15
CA GLU A 183 -8.39 -14.87 0.69
C GLU A 183 -8.74 -14.79 2.19
N LYS A 184 -9.86 -15.39 2.63
CA LYS A 184 -10.17 -15.52 4.07
C LYS A 184 -9.08 -16.30 4.83
N LYS A 185 -8.57 -17.38 4.23
CA LYS A 185 -7.45 -18.17 4.77
C LYS A 185 -6.18 -17.34 4.87
N SER A 186 -5.89 -16.51 3.86
CA SER A 186 -4.78 -15.55 3.86
C SER A 186 -4.89 -14.54 4.99
N VAL A 187 -6.07 -13.92 5.18
CA VAL A 187 -6.32 -12.97 6.27
C VAL A 187 -6.17 -13.63 7.64
N ALA A 188 -6.71 -14.84 7.85
CA ALA A 188 -6.56 -15.55 9.12
C ALA A 188 -5.09 -15.83 9.45
N ALA A 189 -4.30 -16.25 8.46
CA ALA A 189 -2.86 -16.47 8.63
C ALA A 189 -2.09 -15.17 8.91
N ALA A 190 -2.47 -14.07 8.24
CA ALA A 190 -1.89 -12.75 8.48
C ALA A 190 -2.18 -12.26 9.92
N VAL A 191 -3.39 -12.50 10.44
CA VAL A 191 -3.75 -12.20 11.83
C VAL A 191 -2.95 -13.05 12.82
N ALA A 192 -2.81 -14.35 12.56
CA ALA A 192 -1.98 -15.23 13.39
C ALA A 192 -0.51 -14.77 13.40
N ALA A 193 0.03 -14.35 12.26
CA ALA A 193 1.38 -13.82 12.15
C ALA A 193 1.54 -12.46 12.85
N GLN A 194 0.53 -11.59 12.78
CA GLN A 194 0.48 -10.31 13.49
C GLN A 194 0.62 -10.56 14.99
N ARG A 195 -0.17 -11.49 15.53
CA ARG A 195 -0.13 -11.87 16.96
C ARG A 195 1.21 -12.49 17.36
N ALA A 196 1.81 -13.30 16.49
CA ALA A 196 3.07 -13.97 16.78
C ALA A 196 4.30 -13.04 16.73
N THR A 197 4.23 -11.96 15.95
CA THR A 197 5.39 -11.10 15.66
C THR A 197 5.27 -9.68 16.22
N GLY A 198 4.05 -9.22 16.52
CA GLY A 198 3.79 -7.83 16.84
C GLY A 198 3.94 -6.89 15.64
N ALA A 199 4.05 -7.39 14.41
CA ALA A 199 4.13 -6.55 13.20
C ALA A 199 2.78 -5.85 12.91
N PRO A 200 2.80 -4.68 12.26
CA PRO A 200 1.56 -4.08 11.74
C PRO A 200 0.95 -4.93 10.63
N LEU A 201 -0.37 -4.82 10.46
CA LEU A 201 -1.15 -5.50 9.40
C LEU A 201 -1.73 -4.46 8.45
N MET A 202 -1.67 -4.71 7.14
CA MET A 202 -2.29 -3.90 6.09
C MET A 202 -3.17 -4.76 5.20
N ILE A 203 -4.39 -4.29 4.97
CA ILE A 203 -5.42 -4.98 4.20
C ILE A 203 -5.75 -4.19 2.94
N HIS A 204 -5.74 -4.88 1.80
CA HIS A 204 -6.33 -4.43 0.55
C HIS A 204 -7.79 -4.89 0.48
N PRO A 205 -8.79 -4.00 0.66
CA PRO A 205 -10.18 -4.42 0.67
C PRO A 205 -10.79 -4.56 -0.73
N GLY A 206 -11.74 -5.49 -0.82
CA GLY A 206 -12.59 -5.67 -1.98
C GLY A 206 -13.47 -4.45 -2.27
N ARG A 207 -14.00 -4.37 -3.49
CA ARG A 207 -14.58 -3.14 -4.06
C ARG A 207 -16.04 -2.92 -3.74
N THR A 208 -16.34 -2.73 -2.46
CA THR A 208 -17.65 -2.29 -1.99
C THR A 208 -17.51 -1.60 -0.63
N GLU A 209 -18.43 -0.70 -0.30
CA GLU A 209 -18.42 0.02 0.97
C GLU A 209 -18.54 -0.90 2.20
N LYS A 210 -19.09 -2.10 2.03
CA LYS A 210 -19.27 -3.07 3.12
C LYS A 210 -18.02 -3.91 3.42
N ALA A 211 -17.12 -4.06 2.44
CA ALA A 211 -15.99 -4.98 2.53
C ALA A 211 -15.01 -4.61 3.67
N PRO A 212 -14.61 -3.32 3.83
CA PRO A 212 -13.74 -2.93 4.93
C PRO A 212 -14.25 -3.35 6.30
N LEU A 213 -15.52 -3.08 6.61
CA LEU A 213 -16.13 -3.44 7.89
C LEU A 213 -16.27 -4.97 8.08
N GLU A 214 -16.62 -5.71 7.01
CA GLU A 214 -16.69 -7.17 7.08
C GLU A 214 -15.31 -7.78 7.42
N ILE A 215 -14.26 -7.26 6.79
CA ILE A 215 -12.88 -7.71 7.02
C ILE A 215 -12.42 -7.32 8.43
N VAL A 216 -12.70 -6.10 8.91
CA VAL A 216 -12.38 -5.70 10.30
C VAL A 216 -13.06 -6.61 11.31
N ASN A 217 -14.34 -6.91 11.13
CA ASN A 217 -15.07 -7.83 12.02
C ASN A 217 -14.49 -9.25 11.97
N PHE A 218 -13.95 -9.69 10.84
CA PHE A 218 -13.24 -10.97 10.75
C PHE A 218 -11.91 -10.93 11.50
N ILE A 219 -11.10 -9.89 11.30
CA ILE A 219 -9.81 -9.72 11.99
C ILE A 219 -9.99 -9.71 13.51
N ASP A 220 -10.99 -8.98 14.01
CA ASP A 220 -11.31 -8.94 15.45
C ASP A 220 -11.67 -10.32 16.01
N ARG A 221 -12.51 -11.08 15.29
CA ARG A 221 -12.90 -12.46 15.67
C ARG A 221 -11.72 -13.42 15.67
N GLU A 222 -10.76 -13.27 14.76
CA GLU A 222 -9.51 -14.04 14.71
C GLU A 222 -8.48 -13.58 15.77
N GLY A 223 -8.80 -12.52 16.53
CA GLY A 223 -7.99 -11.99 17.62
C GLY A 223 -6.88 -11.05 17.16
N GLY A 224 -7.01 -10.44 15.98
CA GLY A 224 -6.07 -9.44 15.47
C GLY A 224 -6.14 -8.13 16.25
N ASP A 225 -5.02 -7.42 16.32
CA ASP A 225 -4.96 -6.11 16.95
C ASP A 225 -5.40 -5.04 15.94
N LEU A 226 -6.65 -4.60 16.08
CA LEU A 226 -7.22 -3.54 15.23
C LEU A 226 -6.43 -2.23 15.36
N SER A 227 -5.89 -1.92 16.52
CA SER A 227 -5.10 -0.69 16.73
C SER A 227 -3.78 -0.68 15.96
N ARG A 228 -3.38 -1.84 15.42
CA ARG A 228 -2.19 -2.14 14.62
C ARG A 228 -2.53 -2.57 13.19
N THR A 229 -3.76 -2.33 12.76
CA THR A 229 -4.26 -2.69 11.43
C THR A 229 -4.53 -1.44 10.61
N VAL A 230 -4.11 -1.46 9.35
CA VAL A 230 -4.33 -0.42 8.34
C VAL A 230 -5.27 -0.97 7.29
N MET A 231 -6.32 -0.22 6.98
CA MET A 231 -7.20 -0.50 5.85
C MET A 231 -6.84 0.42 4.69
N SER A 232 -6.32 -0.16 3.61
CA SER A 232 -5.93 0.54 2.38
C SER A 232 -7.14 1.01 1.59
N HIS A 233 -6.92 1.94 0.66
CA HIS A 233 -7.87 2.37 -0.37
C HIS A 233 -9.21 2.92 0.16
N VAL A 234 -9.30 3.37 1.41
CA VAL A 234 -10.60 3.75 2.00
C VAL A 234 -11.25 4.89 1.21
N ASP A 235 -10.43 5.81 0.67
CA ASP A 235 -10.84 6.92 -0.19
C ASP A 235 -11.58 6.47 -1.47
N ILE A 236 -11.32 5.26 -1.96
CA ILE A 236 -11.97 4.70 -3.16
C ILE A 236 -12.83 3.47 -2.85
N ARG A 237 -13.20 3.29 -1.58
CA ARG A 237 -13.98 2.13 -1.10
C ARG A 237 -15.16 2.51 -0.24
N VAL A 238 -15.07 3.57 0.56
CA VAL A 238 -16.14 3.99 1.49
C VAL A 238 -16.46 5.46 1.26
N TYR A 239 -17.67 5.73 0.77
CA TYR A 239 -18.11 7.07 0.41
C TYR A 239 -19.18 7.59 1.37
N ASP A 240 -20.02 6.69 1.89
CA ASP A 240 -20.99 7.03 2.91
C ASP A 240 -20.29 7.46 4.21
N ARG A 241 -20.66 8.64 4.71
CA ARG A 241 -20.04 9.24 5.90
C ARG A 241 -20.29 8.44 7.17
N GLN A 242 -21.44 7.77 7.29
CA GLN A 242 -21.74 6.96 8.45
C GLN A 242 -20.92 5.68 8.44
N ILE A 243 -20.84 4.99 7.29
CA ILE A 243 -19.98 3.80 7.14
C ILE A 243 -18.52 4.14 7.44
N LEU A 244 -18.04 5.29 6.96
CA LEU A 244 -16.68 5.75 7.21
C LEU A 244 -16.40 5.99 8.71
N ARG A 245 -17.36 6.60 9.43
CA ARG A 245 -17.27 6.80 10.89
C ARG A 245 -17.32 5.50 11.66
N ASP A 246 -18.19 4.57 11.26
CA ASP A 246 -18.30 3.26 11.88
C ASP A 246 -16.97 2.51 11.73
N LEU A 247 -16.37 2.54 10.53
CA LEU A 247 -15.06 1.96 10.26
C LEU A 247 -13.95 2.62 11.10
N ALA A 248 -13.88 3.95 11.15
CA ALA A 248 -12.87 4.65 11.95
C ALA A 248 -13.01 4.38 13.46
N SER A 249 -14.24 4.19 13.94
CA SER A 249 -14.54 3.91 15.34
C SER A 249 -14.06 2.52 15.81
N THR A 250 -13.74 1.61 14.90
CA THR A 250 -13.15 0.31 15.24
C THR A 250 -11.71 0.42 15.75
N GLY A 251 -11.06 1.57 15.57
CA GLY A 251 -9.71 1.84 16.06
C GLY A 251 -8.58 1.46 15.09
N ILE A 252 -8.91 0.95 13.91
CA ILE A 252 -7.96 0.76 12.81
C ILE A 252 -7.40 2.09 12.30
N TYR A 253 -6.32 2.02 11.52
CA TYR A 253 -5.88 3.12 10.69
C TYR A 253 -6.66 3.15 9.38
N ILE A 254 -7.21 4.32 9.05
CA ILE A 254 -7.83 4.65 7.78
C ILE A 254 -6.72 5.18 6.85
N GLN A 255 -6.53 4.52 5.73
CA GLN A 255 -5.54 4.92 4.75
C GLN A 255 -6.19 5.49 3.49
N TYR A 256 -5.77 6.71 3.16
CA TYR A 256 -6.08 7.36 1.88
C TYR A 256 -4.82 7.31 1.03
N ASP A 257 -4.72 6.28 0.22
CA ASP A 257 -3.51 5.94 -0.50
C ASP A 257 -3.63 6.13 -2.00
N THR A 258 -4.61 6.87 -2.54
CA THR A 258 -4.66 7.10 -3.99
C THR A 258 -4.51 8.57 -4.39
N PHE A 259 -3.80 9.37 -3.59
CA PHE A 259 -3.48 10.77 -3.94
C PHE A 259 -2.76 10.85 -5.29
N GLY A 260 -3.16 11.82 -6.12
CA GLY A 260 -2.67 12.03 -7.48
C GLY A 260 -3.31 11.12 -8.54
N LEU A 261 -4.08 10.10 -8.15
CA LEU A 261 -4.84 9.27 -9.09
C LEU A 261 -6.18 9.93 -9.40
N GLU A 262 -6.30 10.46 -10.62
CA GLU A 262 -7.52 11.09 -11.13
C GLU A 262 -7.97 10.36 -12.41
N SER A 263 -8.86 9.38 -12.24
CA SER A 263 -9.58 8.71 -13.33
C SER A 263 -11.05 8.60 -12.95
N PRO A 264 -12.00 9.14 -13.74
CA PRO A 264 -13.40 9.26 -13.30
C PRO A 264 -14.04 7.93 -12.90
N PHE A 265 -13.69 6.84 -13.60
CA PHE A 265 -14.17 5.48 -13.32
C PHE A 265 -13.03 4.48 -13.50
N PRO A 266 -12.64 3.71 -12.47
CA PRO A 266 -11.67 2.63 -12.63
C PRO A 266 -12.19 1.61 -13.66
N PRO A 267 -11.38 1.15 -14.64
CA PRO A 267 -11.84 0.25 -15.72
C PRO A 267 -12.53 -1.05 -15.26
N HIS A 268 -12.20 -1.49 -14.06
CA HIS A 268 -12.59 -2.75 -13.42
C HIS A 268 -13.46 -2.50 -12.17
N ALA A 269 -13.94 -1.25 -11.98
CA ALA A 269 -14.96 -0.91 -11.00
C ALA A 269 -15.76 0.34 -11.45
N PRO A 270 -16.51 0.25 -12.57
CA PRO A 270 -17.21 1.39 -13.16
C PRO A 270 -18.31 1.97 -12.25
N ASP A 271 -18.79 1.20 -11.28
CA ASP A 271 -19.79 1.64 -10.29
C ASP A 271 -19.17 2.45 -9.12
N THR A 272 -17.85 2.67 -9.14
CA THR A 272 -17.13 3.49 -8.16
C THR A 272 -16.55 4.72 -8.85
N TYR A 273 -16.56 5.86 -8.16
CA TYR A 273 -15.89 7.06 -8.64
C TYR A 273 -14.53 7.21 -7.95
N MET A 274 -13.57 7.80 -8.63
CA MET A 274 -12.29 8.20 -8.02
C MET A 274 -12.44 9.63 -7.51
N PRO A 275 -12.28 9.88 -6.19
CA PRO A 275 -12.21 11.25 -5.71
C PRO A 275 -11.03 11.99 -6.33
N SER A 276 -11.15 13.30 -6.54
CA SER A 276 -9.99 14.15 -6.80
C SER A 276 -9.18 14.35 -5.52
N ASP A 277 -7.96 14.87 -5.63
CA ASP A 277 -7.17 15.23 -4.46
C ASP A 277 -7.86 16.27 -3.58
N TYR A 278 -8.63 17.18 -4.17
CA TYR A 278 -9.45 18.13 -3.42
C TYR A 278 -10.49 17.41 -2.56
N GLN A 279 -11.22 16.45 -3.14
CA GLN A 279 -12.23 15.67 -2.43
C GLN A 279 -11.61 14.76 -1.35
N ARG A 280 -10.43 14.17 -1.60
CA ARG A 280 -9.69 13.42 -0.56
C ARG A 280 -9.35 14.31 0.63
N ILE A 281 -8.91 15.55 0.40
CA ILE A 281 -8.63 16.50 1.48
C ILE A 281 -9.92 16.87 2.24
N GLU A 282 -11.04 17.12 1.56
CA GLU A 282 -12.32 17.39 2.22
C GLU A 282 -12.79 16.22 3.09
N GLN A 283 -12.65 14.99 2.59
CA GLN A 283 -12.96 13.78 3.34
C GLN A 283 -12.05 13.62 4.57
N LEU A 284 -10.74 13.88 4.45
CA LEU A 284 -9.80 13.89 5.59
C LEU A 284 -10.18 14.95 6.62
N ILE A 285 -10.59 16.15 6.20
CA ILE A 285 -11.07 17.20 7.12
C ILE A 285 -12.26 16.69 7.92
N GLY A 286 -13.23 16.04 7.27
CA GLY A 286 -14.37 15.44 7.96
C GLY A 286 -13.96 14.44 9.04
N LEU A 287 -12.99 13.56 8.77
CA LEU A 287 -12.46 12.61 9.75
C LEU A 287 -11.67 13.27 10.87
N ILE A 288 -10.94 14.35 10.57
CA ILE A 288 -10.22 15.15 11.56
C ILE A 288 -11.21 15.83 12.51
N ASP A 289 -12.26 16.44 11.98
CA ASP A 289 -13.32 17.11 12.75
C ASP A 289 -14.08 16.12 13.64
N ASP A 290 -14.28 14.89 13.16
CA ASP A 290 -14.86 13.79 13.93
C ASP A 290 -13.87 13.20 14.98
N GLY A 291 -12.63 13.68 15.05
CA GLY A 291 -11.65 13.32 16.08
C GLY A 291 -10.70 12.16 15.74
N PHE A 292 -10.70 11.67 14.49
CA PHE A 292 -9.96 10.48 14.09
C PHE A 292 -8.53 10.72 13.59
N ILE A 293 -8.01 11.95 13.69
CA ILE A 293 -6.69 12.32 13.12
C ILE A 293 -5.53 11.39 13.48
N LYS A 294 -5.54 10.79 14.68
CA LYS A 294 -4.48 9.88 15.14
C LYS A 294 -4.47 8.50 14.45
N ARG A 295 -5.47 8.25 13.60
CA ARG A 295 -5.69 7.01 12.85
C ARG A 295 -5.69 7.23 11.34
N LEU A 296 -5.20 8.37 10.85
CA LEU A 296 -5.14 8.66 9.42
C LEU A 296 -3.72 8.48 8.88
N VAL A 297 -3.55 7.73 7.80
CA VAL A 297 -2.29 7.66 7.06
C VAL A 297 -2.57 7.87 5.58
N ILE A 298 -1.58 8.36 4.83
CA ILE A 298 -1.75 8.68 3.42
C ILE A 298 -0.58 8.19 2.59
N ALA A 299 -0.85 7.93 1.32
CA ALA A 299 0.14 7.55 0.32
C ALA A 299 -0.41 7.81 -1.09
N HIS A 300 0.31 7.34 -2.11
CA HIS A 300 -0.16 7.40 -3.49
C HIS A 300 -0.53 6.03 -4.05
N ASP A 301 -0.02 4.91 -3.52
CA ASP A 301 -0.19 3.60 -4.16
C ASP A 301 0.29 3.67 -5.62
N VAL A 302 1.49 4.23 -5.86
CA VAL A 302 2.05 4.21 -7.22
C VAL A 302 2.36 2.77 -7.58
N CYS A 303 1.47 2.16 -8.37
CA CYS A 303 1.54 0.75 -8.77
C CYS A 303 1.55 0.53 -10.30
N THR A 304 1.65 1.61 -11.09
CA THR A 304 1.69 1.54 -12.56
C THR A 304 2.60 2.62 -13.15
N LYS A 305 3.27 2.31 -14.27
CA LYS A 305 4.30 3.17 -14.87
C LYS A 305 3.83 4.59 -15.20
N HIS A 306 2.63 4.76 -15.75
CA HIS A 306 2.10 6.09 -16.15
C HIS A 306 1.97 7.09 -14.99
N ARG A 307 2.06 6.61 -13.75
CA ARG A 307 1.97 7.42 -12.54
C ARG A 307 3.33 7.94 -12.05
N LEU A 308 4.44 7.44 -12.60
CA LEU A 308 5.80 7.88 -12.31
C LEU A 308 6.11 9.24 -12.99
N ARG A 309 6.94 10.08 -12.37
CA ARG A 309 7.33 11.40 -12.92
C ARG A 309 8.01 11.29 -14.28
N GLU A 310 8.90 10.32 -14.45
CA GLU A 310 9.63 10.05 -15.70
C GLU A 310 8.69 9.75 -16.88
N LEU A 311 7.44 9.35 -16.60
CA LEU A 311 6.44 8.97 -17.59
C LEU A 311 5.21 9.91 -17.56
N GLY A 312 5.37 11.12 -17.01
CA GLY A 312 4.35 12.16 -17.03
C GLY A 312 3.24 12.01 -15.98
N GLY A 313 3.51 11.22 -14.93
CA GLY A 313 2.64 11.06 -13.77
C GLY A 313 2.98 11.98 -12.59
N HIS A 314 2.36 11.72 -11.44
CA HIS A 314 2.53 12.50 -10.21
C HIS A 314 3.76 12.09 -9.38
N GLY A 315 4.14 10.82 -9.42
CA GLY A 315 5.25 10.23 -8.67
C GLY A 315 5.14 10.36 -7.14
N PHE A 316 6.18 9.87 -6.46
CA PHE A 316 6.22 9.81 -5.00
C PHE A 316 6.38 11.17 -4.31
N ASP A 317 6.77 12.21 -5.04
CA ASP A 317 6.98 13.56 -4.50
C ASP A 317 5.68 14.42 -4.46
N HIS A 318 4.57 13.92 -5.00
CA HIS A 318 3.32 14.69 -5.11
C HIS A 318 2.72 15.08 -3.76
N ILE A 319 2.64 14.16 -2.81
CA ILE A 319 2.18 14.47 -1.45
C ILE A 319 3.04 15.56 -0.80
N PRO A 320 4.37 15.39 -0.65
CA PRO A 320 5.19 16.39 0.04
C PRO A 320 5.22 17.74 -0.69
N LEU A 321 5.28 17.78 -2.03
CA LEU A 321 5.41 19.03 -2.79
C LEU A 321 4.08 19.74 -3.07
N THR A 322 3.01 18.99 -3.30
CA THR A 322 1.72 19.53 -3.76
C THR A 322 0.66 19.43 -2.69
N ILE A 323 0.37 18.22 -2.21
CA ILE A 323 -0.78 17.94 -1.36
C ILE A 323 -0.67 18.65 -0.01
N THR A 324 0.51 18.66 0.62
CA THR A 324 0.68 19.39 1.90
C THR A 324 0.38 20.88 1.76
N GLY A 325 0.69 21.48 0.60
CA GLY A 325 0.34 22.86 0.28
C GLY A 325 -1.17 23.08 0.11
N TRP A 326 -1.87 22.10 -0.48
CA TRP A 326 -3.33 22.13 -0.64
C TRP A 326 -4.06 21.91 0.68
N MET A 327 -3.59 20.96 1.49
CA MET A 327 -4.07 20.71 2.86
C MET A 327 -4.04 22.00 3.69
N LYS A 328 -2.92 22.74 3.66
CA LYS A 328 -2.80 24.04 4.34
C LYS A 328 -3.80 25.07 3.85
N ARG A 329 -4.00 25.16 2.53
CA ARG A 329 -4.97 26.09 1.93
C ARG A 329 -6.41 25.77 2.34
N GLN A 330 -6.72 24.51 2.60
CA GLN A 330 -8.03 24.06 3.08
C GLN A 330 -8.15 24.06 4.61
N GLY A 331 -7.15 24.56 5.34
CA GLY A 331 -7.23 24.77 6.79
C GLY A 331 -6.62 23.65 7.65
N ILE A 332 -6.01 22.62 7.06
CA ILE A 332 -5.25 21.63 7.83
C ILE A 332 -3.92 22.26 8.27
N SER A 333 -3.72 22.38 9.58
CA SER A 333 -2.52 22.96 10.17
C SER A 333 -1.28 22.08 9.96
N GLN A 334 -0.08 22.67 10.10
CA GLN A 334 1.18 21.93 9.98
C GLN A 334 1.27 20.77 10.99
N SER A 335 0.83 20.96 12.24
CA SER A 335 0.86 19.90 13.25
C SER A 335 -0.05 18.72 12.91
N GLN A 336 -1.18 18.98 12.23
CA GLN A 336 -2.07 17.93 11.73
C GLN A 336 -1.42 17.18 10.56
N ILE A 337 -0.77 17.89 9.64
CA ILE A 337 0.01 17.29 8.54
C ILE A 337 1.14 16.42 9.10
N ASP A 338 1.93 16.93 10.05
CA ASP A 338 3.00 16.17 10.72
C ASP A 338 2.44 14.96 11.47
N THR A 339 1.24 15.07 12.04
CA THR A 339 0.56 13.93 12.64
C THR A 339 0.31 12.84 11.61
N ILE A 340 -0.23 13.17 10.45
CA ILE A 340 -0.57 12.22 9.39
C ILE A 340 0.68 11.62 8.73
N LEU A 341 1.71 12.42 8.46
CA LEU A 341 2.88 12.02 7.66
C LEU A 341 4.08 11.53 8.49
N ILE A 342 4.14 11.84 9.78
CA ILE A 342 5.29 11.53 10.63
C ILE A 342 4.84 10.74 11.86
N HIS A 343 3.94 11.29 12.67
CA HIS A 343 3.61 10.67 13.96
C HIS A 343 2.78 9.40 13.84
N ASN A 344 1.83 9.37 12.90
CA ASN A 344 0.98 8.21 12.65
C ASN A 344 1.79 7.06 12.04
N PRO A 345 2.57 7.26 10.96
CA PRO A 345 3.50 6.26 10.42
C PRO A 345 4.49 5.75 11.47
N LYS A 346 5.08 6.64 12.27
CA LYS A 346 5.95 6.24 13.38
C LYS A 346 5.27 5.25 14.32
N ARG A 347 4.04 5.54 14.76
CA ARG A 347 3.31 4.64 15.67
C ARG A 347 2.98 3.30 15.02
N ILE A 348 2.42 3.30 13.81
CA ILE A 348 1.96 2.07 13.17
C ILE A 348 3.13 1.17 12.74
N LEU A 349 4.26 1.72 12.30
CA LEU A 349 5.43 0.95 11.84
C LEU A 349 6.37 0.49 12.95
N THR A 350 6.12 0.87 14.22
CA THR A 350 6.94 0.42 15.36
C THR A 350 6.47 -0.96 15.84
N PHE A 351 7.33 -1.95 15.99
CA PHE A 351 6.95 -3.29 16.47
C PHE A 351 6.57 -3.29 17.96
N SER A 352 5.53 -4.06 18.31
CA SER A 352 4.90 -4.09 19.66
C SER A 352 5.34 -5.26 20.54
#